data_AF-A0A6N7H8R9-F1
#
_entry.id   AF-A0A6N7H8R9-F1
#
_cell.length_a   1.000
_cell.length_b   1.000
_cell.length_c   1.000
_cell.angle_alpha   90.00
_cell.angle_beta   90.00
_cell.angle_gamma   90.00
#
_symmetry.space_group_name_H-M   'P 1'
#
loop_
_entity.id
_entity.type
_entity.pdbx_description
1 polymer ?
#
loop_
_entity_poly.entity_id
_entity_poly.type
_entity_poly.pdbx_seq_one_letter_code
_entity_poly.pdbx_strand_id
1 'polypeptide(L)'
;MPGDTPLDVLHDVIRIAFGWEHSHPHQFEAEGRQYTDTSHGAAPGVSDERRATLVEFAPRKGHRLRYPYDLGDARVACLAAERAGPPEDSGGIPGYQNLLDARSDPEHPEHDHCPDWLGGIYDPVAVDRDAINIALAKVGVPVAR
;
A
#
# COMPACT_ATOMS: atom_id res chain seq x y z
N MET A 1 -18.95 -26.33 0.82
CA MET A 1 -19.14 -24.99 1.41
C MET A 1 -20.52 -24.49 1.03
N PRO A 2 -21.19 -23.73 1.89
CA PRO A 2 -22.42 -23.02 1.57
C PRO A 2 -22.23 -22.10 0.35
N GLY A 3 -23.26 -21.95 -0.48
CA GLY A 3 -23.17 -21.11 -1.70
C GLY A 3 -23.17 -19.61 -1.41
N ASP A 4 -23.77 -19.21 -0.31
CA ASP A 4 -23.82 -17.84 0.21
C ASP A 4 -22.53 -17.41 0.93
N THR A 5 -21.51 -18.27 0.95
CA THR A 5 -20.19 -17.93 1.53
C THR A 5 -19.55 -16.79 0.74
N PRO A 6 -19.23 -15.65 1.39
CA PRO A 6 -18.47 -14.57 0.78
C PRO A 6 -17.07 -15.00 0.33
N LEU A 7 -16.50 -14.33 -0.67
CA LEU A 7 -15.20 -14.71 -1.22
C LEU A 7 -14.02 -14.42 -0.27
N ASP A 8 -14.12 -13.42 0.62
CA ASP A 8 -13.15 -13.19 1.71
C ASP A 8 -13.12 -14.37 2.71
N VAL A 9 -14.28 -14.92 3.04
CA VAL A 9 -14.37 -16.14 3.86
C VAL A 9 -13.77 -17.35 3.13
N LEU A 10 -13.97 -17.45 1.81
CA LEU A 10 -13.30 -18.48 1.01
C LEU A 10 -11.78 -18.32 1.04
N HIS A 11 -11.25 -17.09 0.99
CA HIS A 11 -9.83 -16.80 1.15
C HIS A 11 -9.30 -17.31 2.49
N ASP A 12 -10.02 -17.07 3.59
CA ASP A 12 -9.64 -17.55 4.92
C ASP A 12 -9.59 -19.08 4.97
N VAL A 13 -10.56 -19.77 4.35
CA VAL A 13 -10.51 -21.24 4.30
C VAL A 13 -9.32 -21.74 3.48
N ILE A 14 -9.00 -21.11 2.36
CA ILE A 14 -7.81 -21.45 1.57
C ILE A 14 -6.55 -21.24 2.43
N ARG A 15 -6.42 -20.11 3.11
CA ARG A 15 -5.27 -19.85 4.01
C ARG A 15 -5.11 -20.91 5.08
N ILE A 16 -6.19 -21.25 5.78
CA ILE A 16 -6.18 -22.27 6.84
C ILE A 16 -5.81 -23.64 6.27
N ALA A 17 -6.40 -24.02 5.13
CA ALA A 17 -6.14 -25.32 4.51
C ALA A 17 -4.70 -25.48 4.01
N PHE A 18 -4.04 -24.38 3.62
CA PHE A 18 -2.67 -24.38 3.10
C PHE A 18 -1.63 -24.04 4.18
N GLY A 19 -2.04 -23.70 5.40
CA GLY A 19 -1.14 -23.31 6.50
C GLY A 19 -0.48 -21.94 6.29
N TRP A 20 -1.15 -21.02 5.59
CA TRP A 20 -0.62 -19.68 5.33
C TRP A 20 -0.98 -18.72 6.46
N GLU A 21 0.04 -18.27 7.19
CA GLU A 21 -0.14 -17.46 8.39
C GLU A 21 -0.50 -16.00 8.09
N HIS A 22 -0.12 -15.47 6.92
CA HIS A 22 -0.30 -14.05 6.59
C HIS A 22 -1.12 -13.89 5.30
N SER A 23 -1.89 -12.80 5.22
CA SER A 23 -2.62 -12.47 4.00
C SER A 23 -1.73 -11.63 3.09
N HIS A 24 -1.38 -12.20 1.93
CA HIS A 24 -0.77 -11.47 0.82
C HIS A 24 -1.86 -11.01 -0.16
N PRO A 25 -1.57 -10.02 -1.02
CA PRO A 25 -2.47 -9.64 -2.10
C PRO A 25 -2.87 -10.87 -2.93
N HIS A 26 -4.16 -11.03 -3.14
CA HIS A 26 -4.73 -12.18 -3.82
C HIS A 26 -5.91 -11.74 -4.67
N GLN A 27 -6.33 -12.61 -5.58
CA GLN A 27 -7.47 -12.34 -6.44
C GLN A 27 -8.22 -13.64 -6.74
N PHE A 28 -9.53 -13.55 -6.93
CA PHE A 28 -10.34 -14.61 -7.51
C PHE A 28 -10.66 -14.25 -8.95
N GLU A 29 -10.44 -15.19 -9.88
CA GLU A 29 -10.79 -15.02 -11.29
C GLU A 29 -11.63 -16.18 -11.82
N ALA A 30 -12.75 -15.84 -12.46
CA ALA A 30 -13.58 -16.79 -13.19
C ALA A 30 -14.33 -16.06 -14.30
N GLU A 31 -14.36 -16.64 -15.50
CA GLU A 31 -15.17 -16.15 -16.63
C GLU A 31 -14.95 -14.64 -16.94
N GLY A 32 -13.70 -14.16 -16.77
CA GLY A 32 -13.35 -12.75 -17.00
C GLY A 32 -13.71 -11.79 -15.87
N ARG A 33 -14.35 -12.28 -14.80
CA ARG A 33 -14.64 -11.51 -13.58
C ARG A 33 -13.48 -11.64 -12.60
N GLN A 34 -13.19 -10.55 -11.91
CA GLN A 34 -12.07 -10.43 -10.97
C GLN A 34 -12.59 -9.87 -9.64
N TYR A 35 -12.19 -10.51 -8.54
CA TYR A 35 -12.54 -10.11 -7.18
C TYR A 35 -11.31 -10.07 -6.28
N THR A 36 -11.19 -9.03 -5.45
CA THR A 36 -10.10 -8.84 -4.49
C THR A 36 -10.61 -8.05 -3.28
N ASP A 37 -9.83 -7.99 -2.20
CA ASP A 37 -10.00 -6.95 -1.18
C ASP A 37 -9.73 -5.55 -1.77
N THR A 38 -10.77 -4.72 -1.82
CA THR A 38 -10.72 -3.35 -2.36
C THR A 38 -10.49 -2.29 -1.29
N SER A 39 -10.29 -2.67 -0.02
CA SER A 39 -10.14 -1.74 1.12
C SER A 39 -8.99 -0.74 0.94
N HIS A 40 -7.99 -1.10 0.13
CA HIS A 40 -6.82 -0.28 -0.18
C HIS A 40 -6.80 0.23 -1.63
N GLY A 41 -7.95 0.21 -2.31
CA GLY A 41 -8.09 0.52 -3.73
C GLY A 41 -7.95 -0.71 -4.63
N ALA A 42 -8.51 -0.63 -5.83
CA ALA A 42 -8.46 -1.70 -6.82
C ALA A 42 -8.44 -1.15 -8.25
N ALA A 43 -7.98 -1.97 -9.19
CA ALA A 43 -7.97 -1.61 -10.60
C ALA A 43 -9.40 -1.48 -11.16
N PRO A 44 -9.63 -0.63 -12.19
CA PRO A 44 -10.93 -0.49 -12.83
C PRO A 44 -11.47 -1.85 -13.32
N GLY A 45 -12.71 -2.15 -12.97
CA GLY A 45 -13.37 -3.41 -13.36
C GLY A 45 -13.16 -4.58 -12.39
N VAL A 46 -12.35 -4.41 -11.34
CA VAL A 46 -12.22 -5.39 -10.25
C VAL A 46 -13.28 -5.13 -9.18
N SER A 47 -13.95 -6.19 -8.74
CA SER A 47 -15.04 -6.12 -7.76
C SER A 47 -14.56 -6.46 -6.34
N ASP A 48 -15.29 -5.99 -5.33
CA ASP A 48 -15.03 -6.29 -3.92
C ASP A 48 -15.45 -7.72 -3.57
N GLU A 49 -14.52 -8.51 -3.06
CA GLU A 49 -14.73 -9.91 -2.68
C GLU A 49 -15.73 -10.09 -1.52
N ARG A 50 -15.84 -9.10 -0.63
CA ARG A 50 -16.79 -9.12 0.51
C ARG A 50 -18.24 -9.01 0.08
N ARG A 51 -18.46 -8.57 -1.17
CA ARG A 51 -19.79 -8.34 -1.76
C ARG A 51 -20.19 -9.45 -2.74
N ALA A 52 -19.32 -10.42 -2.98
CA ALA A 52 -19.56 -11.52 -3.89
C ALA A 52 -19.56 -12.84 -3.13
N THR A 53 -20.47 -13.71 -3.52
CA THR A 53 -20.64 -15.04 -2.91
C THR A 53 -20.14 -16.15 -3.82
N LEU A 54 -19.87 -17.32 -3.22
CA LEU A 54 -19.43 -18.50 -3.95
C LEU A 54 -20.42 -18.92 -5.04
N VAL A 55 -21.73 -18.78 -4.83
CA VAL A 55 -22.76 -19.13 -5.82
C VAL A 55 -22.83 -18.13 -6.97
N GLU A 56 -22.55 -16.85 -6.72
CA GLU A 56 -22.46 -15.85 -7.78
C GLU A 56 -21.19 -16.01 -8.61
N PHE A 57 -20.11 -16.50 -7.99
CA PHE A 57 -18.80 -16.64 -8.61
C PHE A 57 -18.58 -18.01 -9.29
N ALA A 58 -19.02 -19.09 -8.63
CA ALA A 58 -18.89 -20.48 -9.05
C ALA A 58 -20.25 -21.21 -8.89
N PRO A 59 -21.21 -20.96 -9.79
CA PRO A 59 -22.62 -21.35 -9.61
C PRO A 59 -22.88 -22.85 -9.68
N ARG A 60 -21.90 -23.66 -10.10
CA ARG A 60 -22.05 -25.09 -10.31
C ARG A 60 -20.90 -25.86 -9.69
N LYS A 61 -21.22 -27.00 -9.08
CA LYS A 61 -20.21 -27.97 -8.64
C LYS A 61 -19.33 -28.38 -9.83
N GLY A 62 -18.01 -28.42 -9.62
CA GLY A 62 -17.03 -28.74 -10.65
C GLY A 62 -16.56 -27.54 -11.48
N HIS A 63 -17.07 -26.33 -11.19
CA HIS A 63 -16.53 -25.11 -11.77
C HIS A 63 -15.09 -24.88 -11.30
N ARG A 64 -14.24 -24.39 -12.21
CA ARG A 64 -12.82 -24.14 -11.94
C ARG A 64 -12.60 -22.65 -11.83
N LEU A 65 -12.07 -22.23 -10.69
CA LEU A 65 -11.64 -20.87 -10.43
C LEU A 65 -10.12 -20.76 -10.50
N ARG A 66 -9.63 -19.59 -10.86
CA ARG A 66 -8.23 -19.22 -10.64
C ARG A 66 -8.15 -18.40 -9.37
N TYR A 67 -7.11 -18.66 -8.61
CA TYR A 67 -6.82 -17.96 -7.37
C TYR A 67 -5.35 -17.52 -7.40
N PRO A 68 -5.01 -16.46 -8.16
CA PRO A 68 -3.70 -15.85 -8.05
C PRO A 68 -3.48 -15.36 -6.61
N TYR A 69 -2.42 -15.85 -5.99
CA TYR A 69 -2.01 -15.51 -4.64
C TYR A 69 -0.60 -14.94 -4.69
N ASP A 70 -0.31 -14.04 -3.75
CA ASP A 70 0.95 -13.30 -3.68
C ASP A 70 1.22 -12.47 -4.94
N LEU A 71 0.20 -11.72 -5.39
CA LEU A 71 0.30 -10.76 -6.50
C LEU A 71 1.25 -9.58 -6.20
N GLY A 72 1.95 -9.61 -5.06
CA GLY A 72 2.85 -8.58 -4.57
C GLY A 72 4.23 -8.55 -5.22
N ASP A 73 4.66 -9.57 -5.94
CA ASP A 73 6.05 -9.68 -6.42
C ASP A 73 6.41 -8.77 -7.62
N ALA A 74 5.46 -7.96 -8.10
CA ALA A 74 5.71 -6.86 -9.04
C ALA A 74 5.32 -5.48 -8.48
N ARG A 75 5.41 -5.29 -7.16
CA ARG A 75 5.21 -3.98 -6.51
C ARG A 75 6.55 -3.28 -6.30
N VAL A 76 6.61 -1.99 -6.60
CA VAL A 76 7.74 -1.14 -6.17
C VAL A 76 7.71 -1.08 -4.66
N ALA A 77 8.77 -1.58 -4.03
CA ALA A 77 8.97 -1.52 -2.59
C ALA A 77 10.23 -0.70 -2.28
N CYS A 78 10.13 0.15 -1.26
CA CYS A 78 11.28 0.80 -0.65
C CYS A 78 12.03 -0.24 0.18
N LEU A 79 13.20 -0.66 -0.31
CA LEU A 79 14.06 -1.62 0.39
C LEU A 79 14.86 -0.94 1.52
N ALA A 80 15.23 0.33 1.32
CA ALA A 80 15.98 1.13 2.27
C ALA A 80 15.67 2.63 2.10
N ALA A 81 15.75 3.38 3.21
CA ALA A 81 15.67 4.83 3.26
C ALA A 81 16.46 5.35 4.48
N GLU A 82 17.10 6.51 4.35
CA GLU A 82 18.06 7.02 5.35
C GLU A 82 17.69 8.39 5.93
N ARG A 83 16.92 9.21 5.20
CA ARG A 83 16.56 10.57 5.60
C ARG A 83 15.17 10.95 5.11
N ALA A 84 14.56 11.91 5.77
CA ALA A 84 13.38 12.58 5.24
C ALA A 84 13.76 13.36 3.96
N GLY A 85 12.82 13.44 3.01
CA GLY A 85 12.95 14.37 1.89
C GLY A 85 12.93 15.83 2.37
N PRO A 86 13.44 16.78 1.57
CA PRO A 86 13.28 18.19 1.89
C PRO A 86 11.79 18.52 2.00
N PRO A 87 11.39 19.38 2.95
CA PRO A 87 10.02 19.85 3.02
C PRO A 87 9.58 20.50 1.72
N GLU A 88 8.28 20.44 1.42
CA GLU A 88 7.72 21.20 0.31
C GLU A 88 8.01 22.70 0.50
N ASP A 89 8.23 23.42 -0.59
CA ASP A 89 8.53 24.87 -0.57
C ASP A 89 9.77 25.29 0.25
N SER A 90 10.73 24.38 0.50
CA SER A 90 11.97 24.68 1.22
C SER A 90 12.95 25.64 0.50
N GLY A 91 12.56 26.27 -0.61
CA GLY A 91 13.43 27.15 -1.39
C GLY A 91 14.56 26.43 -2.16
N GLY A 92 14.36 25.14 -2.47
CA GLY A 92 15.37 24.31 -3.17
C GLY A 92 16.56 23.94 -2.29
N ILE A 93 17.68 23.57 -2.93
CA ILE A 93 18.90 23.12 -2.22
C ILE A 93 19.41 24.18 -1.22
N PRO A 94 19.56 25.47 -1.59
CA PRO A 94 20.10 26.47 -0.67
C PRO A 94 19.21 26.70 0.56
N GLY A 95 17.89 26.75 0.37
CA GLY A 95 16.96 26.94 1.49
C GLY A 95 16.89 25.71 2.41
N TYR A 96 16.97 24.50 1.85
CA TYR A 96 17.05 23.28 2.66
C TYR A 96 18.35 23.20 3.48
N GLN A 97 19.49 23.60 2.90
CA GLN A 97 20.76 23.64 3.63
C GLN A 97 20.71 24.62 4.79
N ASN A 98 20.23 25.84 4.53
CA ASN A 98 20.06 26.86 5.56
C ASN A 98 19.13 26.38 6.70
N LEU A 99 18.08 25.63 6.39
CA LEU A 99 17.22 24.99 7.39
C LEU A 99 17.95 23.95 8.25
N LEU A 100 18.81 23.11 7.64
CA LEU A 100 19.60 22.13 8.38
C LEU A 100 20.64 22.79 9.29
N ASP A 101 21.29 23.85 8.79
CA ASP A 101 22.29 24.62 9.53
C ASP A 101 21.63 25.35 10.71
N ALA A 102 20.52 26.05 10.45
CA ALA A 102 19.75 26.77 11.47
C ALA A 102 19.26 25.86 12.59
N ARG A 103 18.91 24.61 12.30
CA ARG A 103 18.50 23.63 13.33
C ARG A 103 19.68 23.05 14.12
N SER A 104 20.85 22.94 13.49
CA SER A 104 22.02 22.29 14.10
C SER A 104 22.83 23.24 14.99
N ASP A 105 22.62 24.55 14.84
CA ASP A 105 23.34 25.61 15.56
C ASP A 105 22.37 26.51 16.36
N PRO A 106 22.33 26.38 17.70
CA PRO A 106 21.52 27.24 18.59
C PRO A 106 21.80 28.74 18.47
N GLU A 107 22.99 29.14 18.01
CA GLU A 107 23.37 30.55 17.85
C GLU A 107 23.02 31.07 16.44
N HIS A 108 22.49 30.22 15.56
CA HIS A 108 22.10 30.63 14.22
C HIS A 108 20.96 31.67 14.29
N PRO A 109 21.03 32.77 13.54
CA PRO A 109 20.01 33.84 13.59
C PRO A 109 18.59 33.37 13.26
N GLU A 110 18.48 32.23 12.57
CA GLU A 110 17.20 31.60 12.21
C GLU A 110 16.85 30.36 13.05
N HIS A 111 17.64 29.99 14.06
CA HIS A 111 17.39 28.82 14.93
C HIS A 111 16.01 28.90 15.61
N ASP A 112 15.70 30.06 16.18
CA ASP A 112 14.43 30.33 16.86
C ASP A 112 13.29 30.66 15.89
N HIS A 113 13.62 30.89 14.61
CA HIS A 113 12.66 31.14 13.52
C HIS A 113 12.42 29.90 12.67
N CYS A 114 12.78 28.70 13.15
CA CYS A 114 12.43 27.44 12.49
C CYS A 114 10.94 27.52 12.12
N PRO A 115 10.61 27.61 10.82
CA PRO A 115 9.41 28.34 10.47
C PRO A 115 8.13 27.71 11.01
N ASP A 116 7.21 28.53 11.52
CA ASP A 116 5.87 28.11 11.94
C ASP A 116 5.14 27.28 10.84
N TRP A 117 5.51 27.44 9.56
CA TRP A 117 4.97 26.68 8.43
C TRP A 117 5.39 25.19 8.39
N LEU A 118 6.48 24.81 9.07
CA LEU A 118 6.90 23.41 9.25
C LEU A 118 6.22 22.72 10.45
N GLY A 119 5.39 23.48 11.19
CA GLY A 119 4.61 23.00 12.33
C GLY A 119 5.43 22.45 13.49
N GLY A 120 6.76 22.63 13.51
CA GLY A 120 7.65 22.02 14.50
C GLY A 120 7.79 20.48 14.39
N ILE A 121 7.34 19.87 13.28
CA ILE A 121 7.21 18.40 13.15
C ILE A 121 8.23 17.79 12.18
N TYR A 122 8.93 18.60 11.38
CA TYR A 122 9.90 18.06 10.43
C TYR A 122 11.14 17.56 11.15
N ASP A 123 11.53 16.30 10.94
CA ASP A 123 12.77 15.70 11.43
C ASP A 123 13.58 15.12 10.25
N PRO A 124 14.76 15.69 9.90
CA PRO A 124 15.49 15.31 8.69
C PRO A 124 16.04 13.87 8.75
N VAL A 125 16.12 13.27 9.94
CA VAL A 125 16.53 11.87 10.13
C VAL A 125 15.34 10.93 10.30
N ALA A 126 14.11 11.44 10.40
CA ALA A 126 12.94 10.58 10.51
C ALA A 126 12.66 9.88 9.19
N VAL A 127 12.48 8.57 9.28
CA VAL A 127 12.10 7.71 8.16
C VAL A 127 11.04 6.73 8.65
N ASP A 128 9.89 6.75 7.99
CA ASP A 128 8.86 5.72 8.16
C ASP A 128 8.77 4.89 6.87
N ARG A 129 9.51 3.78 6.85
CA ARG A 129 9.57 2.87 5.70
C ARG A 129 8.21 2.21 5.44
N ASP A 130 7.42 1.98 6.47
CA ASP A 130 6.12 1.33 6.35
C ASP A 130 5.11 2.31 5.72
N ALA A 131 5.10 3.58 6.14
CA ALA A 131 4.32 4.63 5.51
C ALA A 131 4.69 4.84 4.04
N ILE A 132 6.00 4.82 3.71
CA ILE A 132 6.48 4.89 2.32
C ILE A 132 5.94 3.72 1.50
N ASN A 133 6.02 2.48 2.00
CA ASN A 133 5.52 1.31 1.29
C ASN A 133 3.99 1.30 1.16
N ILE A 134 3.25 1.82 2.15
CA ILE A 134 1.79 2.06 2.05
C ILE A 134 1.48 3.07 0.93
N ALA A 135 2.28 4.13 0.80
CA ALA A 135 2.11 5.12 -0.26
C ALA A 135 2.46 4.55 -1.65
N LEU A 136 3.58 3.81 -1.77
CA LEU A 136 4.01 3.14 -3.01
C LEU A 136 2.97 2.12 -3.50
N ALA A 137 2.30 1.42 -2.58
CA ALA A 137 1.22 0.51 -2.92
C ALA A 137 0.04 1.18 -3.67
N LYS A 138 -0.14 2.50 -3.51
CA LYS A 138 -1.17 3.31 -4.18
C LYS A 138 -0.75 3.79 -5.57
N VAL A 139 0.55 3.80 -5.88
CA VAL A 139 1.09 4.34 -7.14
C VAL A 139 0.87 3.40 -8.33
N GLY A 140 0.42 2.16 -8.10
CA GLY A 140 -0.09 1.24 -9.12
C GLY A 140 0.76 1.25 -10.39
N VAL A 141 1.94 0.62 -10.36
CA VAL A 141 2.78 0.54 -11.57
C VAL A 141 1.98 -0.20 -12.65
N PRO A 142 1.73 0.42 -13.82
CA PRO A 142 1.12 -0.29 -14.92
C PRO A 142 2.10 -1.36 -15.37
N VAL A 143 1.75 -2.62 -15.15
CA VAL A 143 2.47 -3.72 -15.79
C VAL A 143 2.11 -3.64 -17.27
N ALA A 144 3.01 -3.11 -18.09
CA ALA A 144 2.88 -3.16 -19.54
C ALA A 144 2.70 -4.65 -19.94
N ARG A 145 1.54 -4.96 -20.50
CA ARG A 145 1.25 -6.25 -21.13
C ARG A 145 1.72 -6.26 -22.57
#